data_AF-A0A9Q0S0L9-F1
#
_entry.id   AF-A0A9Q0S0L9-F1
#
_cell.length_a   1.000
_cell.length_b   1.000
_cell.length_c   1.000
_cell.angle_alpha   90.00
_cell.angle_beta   90.00
_cell.angle_gamma   90.00
#
_symmetry.space_group_name_H-M   'P 1'
#
loop_
_entity.id
_entity.type
_entity.pdbx_description
1 polymer ?
#
loop_
_entity_poly.entity_id
_entity_poly.type
_entity_poly.pdbx_seq_one_letter_code
_entity_poly.pdbx_strand_id
1 'polypeptide(L)'
;KDFCENPEIVRERLARNRHSKFVARSSNKPKPQGDVVGNPKGQGQDANTQQSRHKKDVHKSTRANHNRRQGAAFKRNRGMIPS
;
A
#
# COMPACT_ATOMS: atom_id res chain seq x y z
N LYS A 1 1.10 -15.54 -31.33
CA LYS A 1 0.29 -14.53 -30.60
C LYS A 1 -1.08 -14.64 -31.22
N ASP A 2 -2.03 -15.25 -30.51
CA ASP A 2 -3.31 -15.60 -31.09
C ASP A 2 -4.18 -14.36 -31.23
N PHE A 3 -4.81 -14.19 -32.39
CA PHE A 3 -5.55 -12.99 -32.74
C PHE A 3 -6.82 -12.81 -31.88
N CYS A 4 -7.42 -13.93 -31.46
CA CYS A 4 -8.58 -13.97 -30.57
C CYS A 4 -8.36 -15.01 -29.45
N GLU A 5 -7.70 -14.62 -28.35
CA GLU A 5 -7.63 -15.45 -27.15
C GLU A 5 -9.04 -15.60 -26.54
N ASN A 6 -9.40 -16.82 -26.12
CA ASN A 6 -10.64 -17.06 -25.39
C ASN A 6 -10.68 -16.19 -24.11
N PRO A 7 -11.75 -15.41 -23.88
CA PRO A 7 -11.85 -14.50 -22.73
C PRO A 7 -11.72 -15.21 -21.38
N GLU A 8 -12.12 -16.48 -21.28
CA GLU A 8 -11.99 -17.24 -20.03
C GLU A 8 -10.53 -17.52 -19.68
N ILE A 9 -9.69 -17.79 -20.68
CA ILE A 9 -8.24 -17.99 -20.47
C ILE A 9 -7.59 -16.69 -19.95
N VAL A 10 -8.01 -15.55 -20.50
CA VAL A 10 -7.53 -14.23 -20.04
C VAL A 10 -7.98 -13.95 -18.61
N ARG A 11 -9.26 -14.23 -18.28
CA ARG A 11 -9.79 -14.06 -16.93
C ARG A 11 -9.10 -14.97 -15.92
N GLU A 12 -8.87 -16.23 -16.25
CA GLU A 12 -8.17 -17.18 -15.39
C GLU A 12 -6.73 -16.72 -15.10
N ARG A 13 -6.01 -16.26 -16.14
CA ARG A 13 -4.66 -15.69 -16.01
C ARG A 13 -4.65 -14.47 -15.09
N LEU A 14 -5.64 -13.58 -15.22
CA LEU A 14 -5.79 -12.41 -14.36
C LEU A 14 -6.14 -12.79 -12.91
N ALA A 15 -7.02 -13.76 -12.70
CA ALA A 15 -7.40 -14.26 -11.38
C ALA A 15 -6.20 -14.89 -10.67
N ARG A 16 -5.43 -15.73 -11.36
CA ARG A 16 -4.18 -16.33 -10.87
C ARG A 16 -3.16 -15.26 -10.46
N ASN A 17 -2.96 -14.24 -11.30
CA ASN A 17 -2.05 -13.12 -11.01
C ASN A 17 -2.51 -12.25 -9.83
N ARG A 18 -3.82 -12.12 -9.60
CA ARG A 18 -4.35 -11.45 -8.41
C ARG A 18 -4.09 -12.29 -7.17
N HIS A 19 -4.44 -13.57 -7.21
CA HIS A 19 -4.29 -14.48 -6.09
C HIS A 19 -2.84 -14.55 -5.61
N SER A 20 -1.86 -14.68 -6.51
CA SER A 20 -0.43 -14.70 -6.15
C SER A 20 0.04 -13.42 -5.45
N LYS A 21 -0.46 -12.25 -5.88
CA LYS A 21 -0.17 -10.96 -5.23
C LYS A 21 -0.81 -10.82 -3.85
N PHE A 22 -1.99 -11.39 -3.65
CA PHE A 22 -2.65 -11.38 -2.34
C PHE A 22 -1.98 -12.36 -1.37
N VAL A 23 -1.61 -13.56 -1.83
CA VAL A 23 -0.85 -14.53 -1.02
C VAL A 23 0.52 -13.97 -0.63
N ALA A 24 1.24 -13.33 -1.56
CA ALA A 24 2.52 -12.67 -1.28
C ALA A 24 2.41 -11.45 -0.34
N ARG A 25 1.21 -10.91 -0.13
CA ARG A 25 0.92 -9.85 0.85
C ARG A 25 0.41 -10.41 2.17
N SER A 26 -0.22 -11.58 2.15
CA SER A 26 -0.70 -12.32 3.31
C SER A 26 0.42 -13.04 4.06
N SER A 27 1.61 -13.19 3.47
CA SER A 27 2.80 -13.69 4.14
C SER A 27 3.32 -12.65 5.14
N ASN A 28 2.64 -12.56 6.29
CA ASN A 28 3.16 -12.18 7.60
C ASN A 28 4.25 -11.10 7.60
N LYS A 29 4.13 -10.06 6.76
CA LYS A 29 5.04 -8.93 6.85
C LYS A 29 4.65 -8.26 8.15
N PRO A 30 5.55 -8.18 9.15
CA PRO A 30 5.23 -7.46 10.37
C PRO A 30 4.71 -6.09 9.97
N LYS A 31 3.52 -5.73 10.47
CA LYS A 31 3.05 -4.35 10.36
C LYS A 31 4.22 -3.49 10.80
N PRO A 32 4.58 -2.40 10.11
CA PRO A 32 5.64 -1.53 10.58
C PRO A 32 5.19 -0.94 11.93
N GLN A 33 5.53 -1.63 13.01
CA GLN A 33 5.47 -1.20 14.40
C GLN A 33 6.65 -0.24 14.60
N GLY A 34 6.65 0.85 13.84
CA GLY A 34 7.30 2.05 14.35
C GLY A 34 6.33 2.61 15.35
N ASP A 35 6.54 2.35 16.64
CA ASP A 35 5.78 3.03 17.67
C ASP A 35 6.17 4.52 17.61
N VAL A 36 5.31 5.33 17.01
CA VAL A 36 5.50 6.79 16.91
C VAL A 36 4.85 7.49 18.11
N VAL A 37 3.92 6.79 18.78
CA VAL A 37 3.19 7.29 19.95
C VAL A 37 4.16 7.38 21.12
N GLY A 38 4.91 6.30 21.36
CA GLY A 38 5.91 6.24 22.42
C GLY A 38 5.29 6.23 23.81
N ASN A 39 6.15 6.42 24.81
CA ASN A 39 5.76 6.39 26.21
C ASN A 39 4.94 7.64 26.59
N PRO A 40 4.10 7.54 27.65
CA PRO A 40 3.38 8.69 28.18
C PRO A 40 4.32 9.82 28.62
N LYS A 41 3.78 11.03 28.66
CA LYS A 41 4.54 12.25 28.99
C LYS A 41 5.23 12.08 30.36
N GLY A 42 6.53 12.39 30.42
CA GLY A 42 7.32 12.34 31.65
C GLY A 42 8.14 11.06 31.85
N GLN A 43 7.93 10.01 31.05
CA GLN A 43 8.66 8.73 31.17
C GLN A 43 9.87 8.61 30.23
N GLY A 44 10.29 9.70 29.59
CA GLY A 44 11.29 9.65 28.52
C GLY A 44 10.78 8.93 27.27
N GLN A 45 11.56 8.90 26.20
CA GLN A 45 11.17 8.24 24.94
C GLN A 45 12.30 7.34 24.46
N ASP A 46 11.98 6.11 24.07
CA ASP A 46 12.98 5.16 23.57
C ASP A 46 13.60 5.63 22.25
N ALA A 47 14.86 5.25 22.03
CA ALA A 47 15.59 5.56 20.80
C ALA A 47 14.86 5.05 19.55
N ASN A 48 14.22 3.88 19.64
CA ASN A 48 13.41 3.29 18.57
C ASN A 48 12.23 4.19 18.18
N THR A 49 11.59 4.84 19.16
CA THR A 49 10.47 5.75 18.96
C THR A 49 10.94 7.04 18.27
N GLN A 50 12.10 7.57 18.65
CA GLN A 50 12.69 8.73 17.99
C GLN A 50 13.08 8.45 16.54
N GLN A 51 13.72 7.30 16.27
CA GLN A 51 14.04 6.87 14.91
C GLN A 51 12.78 6.65 14.07
N SER A 52 11.71 6.11 14.68
CA SER A 52 10.43 5.92 14.01
C SER A 52 9.75 7.25 13.65
N ARG A 53 9.82 8.27 14.52
CA ARG A 53 9.37 9.64 14.22
C ARG A 53 10.18 10.24 13.07
N HIS A 54 11.50 10.17 13.13
CA HIS A 54 12.37 10.69 12.08
C HIS A 54 12.05 10.05 10.72
N LYS A 55 11.94 8.72 10.66
CA LYS A 55 11.54 8.01 9.43
C LYS A 55 10.15 8.44 8.95
N LYS A 56 9.19 8.66 9.86
CA LYS A 56 7.84 9.15 9.50
C LYS A 56 7.91 10.54 8.89
N ASP A 57 8.71 11.44 9.45
CA ASP A 57 8.82 12.82 8.96
C ASP A 57 9.53 12.87 7.59
N VAL A 58 10.65 12.18 7.43
CA VAL A 58 11.39 12.11 6.17
C VAL A 58 10.56 11.48 5.05
N HIS A 59 9.78 10.43 5.34
CA HIS A 59 8.99 9.70 4.34
C HIS A 59 7.50 10.11 4.29
N LYS A 60 7.12 11.17 4.99
CA LYS A 60 5.72 11.64 5.08
C LYS A 60 5.16 11.97 3.70
N SER A 61 5.95 12.66 2.88
CA SER A 61 5.59 13.10 1.53
C SER A 61 5.43 11.91 0.58
N THR A 62 6.36 10.94 0.63
CA THR A 62 6.33 9.76 -0.24
C THR A 62 5.06 8.94 -0.05
N ARG A 63 4.64 8.67 1.19
CA ARG A 63 3.41 7.90 1.43
C ARG A 63 2.12 8.70 1.24
N ALA A 64 2.08 9.97 1.68
CA ALA A 64 0.87 10.78 1.54
C ALA A 64 0.53 11.09 0.06
N ASN A 65 1.54 11.35 -0.77
CA ASN A 65 1.32 11.68 -2.19
C ASN A 65 0.96 10.45 -3.03
N HIS A 66 1.54 9.28 -2.75
CA HIS A 66 1.16 8.04 -3.44
C HIS A 66 -0.31 7.67 -3.24
N ASN A 67 -0.87 7.89 -2.04
CA ASN A 67 -2.29 7.60 -1.79
C ASN A 67 -3.23 8.52 -2.56
N ARG A 68 -2.90 9.81 -2.71
CA ARG A 68 -3.70 10.75 -3.51
C ARG A 68 -3.73 10.35 -4.99
N ARG A 69 -2.58 9.99 -5.56
CA ARG A 69 -2.49 9.52 -6.95
C ARG A 69 -3.28 8.23 -7.17
N GLN A 70 -3.14 7.24 -6.29
CA GLN A 70 -3.87 5.97 -6.41
C GLN A 70 -5.38 6.15 -6.22
N GLY A 71 -5.80 6.99 -5.27
CA GLY A 71 -7.21 7.33 -5.08
C GLY A 71 -7.81 8.04 -6.29
N ALA A 72 -7.08 9.00 -6.87
CA ALA A 72 -7.51 9.68 -8.09
C ALA A 72 -7.61 8.71 -9.29
N ALA A 73 -6.62 7.83 -9.46
CA ALA A 73 -6.64 6.80 -10.50
C ALA A 73 -7.80 5.83 -10.32
N PHE A 74 -8.08 5.39 -9.08
CA PHE A 74 -9.23 4.53 -8.77
C PHE A 74 -10.56 5.21 -9.14
N LYS A 75 -10.73 6.48 -8.75
CA LYS A 75 -11.94 7.25 -9.08
C LYS A 75 -12.11 7.44 -10.59
N ARG A 76 -11.03 7.74 -11.33
CA ARG A 76 -11.06 7.82 -12.81
C ARG A 76 -11.45 6.48 -13.45
N ASN A 77 -10.82 5.38 -13.04
CA ASN A 77 -11.12 4.05 -13.57
C ASN A 77 -12.55 3.57 -13.28
N ARG A 78 -13.22 4.16 -12.29
CA ARG A 78 -14.61 3.87 -11.93
C ARG A 78 -15.61 4.85 -12.55
N GLY A 79 -15.16 5.79 -13.40
CA GLY A 79 -16.02 6.80 -14.00
C GLY A 79 -16.55 7.84 -13.01
N MET A 80 -15.92 7.98 -11.84
CA MET A 80 -16.35 8.92 -10.79
C MET A 80 -15.77 10.32 -10.97
N ILE A 81 -14.92 10.55 -11.98
CA ILE A 81 -14.38 11.86 -12.32
C ILE A 81 -14.74 12.13 -13.78
N PRO A 82 -15.51 13.18 -14.08
CA PRO A 82 -15.80 13.58 -15.46
C PRO A 82 -14.50 14.01 -16.16
N SER A 83 -14.40 13.68 -17.44
CA SER A 83 -13.26 14.00 -18.31
C SER A 83 -13.16 15.49 -18.61
#